data_AF-A0A976RSC8-F1
#
_entry.id   AF-A0A976RSC8-F1
#
_cell.length_a   1.000
_cell.length_b   1.000
_cell.length_c   1.000
_cell.angle_alpha   90.00
_cell.angle_beta   90.00
_cell.angle_gamma   90.00
#
_symmetry.space_group_name_H-M   'P 1'
#
loop_
_entity.id
_entity.type
_entity.pdbx_description
1 polymer ?
#
loop_
_entity_poly.entity_id
_entity_poly.type
_entity_poly.pdbx_seq_one_letter_code
_entity_poly.pdbx_strand_id
1 'polypeptide(L)' 'MNHHVIGLQFHFEQTADGEREMVTNGFPYVAGTILKQIATEITNHPISVANQRLMFRLLDYINE' A
#
# COMPACT_ATOMS: atom_id res chain seq x y z
N MET A 1 -20.84 9.91 15.90
CA MET A 1 -19.74 9.11 15.32
C MET A 1 -19.95 7.69 15.81
N ASN A 2 -20.48 6.82 14.96
CA ASN A 2 -20.56 5.40 15.26
C ASN A 2 -19.12 4.91 15.42
N HIS A 3 -18.80 4.17 16.47
CA HIS A 3 -17.44 3.83 16.90
C HIS A 3 -16.70 2.84 15.96
N HIS A 4 -16.88 2.96 14.65
CA HIS A 4 -16.22 2.15 13.63
C HIS A 4 -14.85 2.76 13.32
N VAL A 5 -13.81 2.17 13.90
CA VAL A 5 -12.42 2.63 13.74
C VAL A 5 -11.58 1.48 13.18
N ILE A 6 -10.86 1.75 12.10
CA ILE A 6 -9.93 0.81 11.47
C ILE A 6 -8.55 1.45 11.39
N GLY A 7 -7.53 0.73 11.88
CA GLY A 7 -6.12 1.08 11.70
C GLY A 7 -5.45 0.09 10.75
N LEU A 8 -4.76 0.59 9.73
CA LEU A 8 -4.01 -0.23 8.77
C LEU A 8 -2.52 0.10 8.87
N GLN A 9 -1.70 -0.94 9.08
CA GLN A 9 -0.24 -0.81 9.08
C GLN A 9 0.36 -0.88 7.67
N PHE A 10 -0.37 -1.47 6.73
CA PHE A 10 0.00 -1.62 5.32
C PHE A 10 -0.87 -0.71 4.43
N HIS A 11 -0.44 -0.55 3.19
CA HIS A 11 -0.99 0.43 2.27
C HIS A 11 -1.78 -0.22 1.12
N PHE A 12 -3.10 -0.25 1.21
CA PHE A 12 -3.98 -0.67 0.10
C PHE A 12 -4.31 0.48 -0.85
N GLU A 13 -4.08 1.72 -0.44
CA GLU A 13 -4.36 2.94 -1.19
C GLU A 13 -3.31 3.26 -2.27
N GLN A 14 -2.23 2.48 -2.33
CA GLN A 14 -1.13 2.70 -3.27
C GLN A 14 -1.60 2.66 -4.73
N THR A 15 -0.97 3.50 -5.54
CA THR A 15 -1.10 3.51 -6.99
C THR A 15 0.23 3.11 -7.62
N ALA A 16 0.21 2.72 -8.90
CA ALA A 16 1.45 2.35 -9.60
C ALA A 16 2.46 3.51 -9.65
N ASP A 17 1.99 4.75 -9.79
CA ASP A 17 2.86 5.93 -9.79
C ASP A 17 3.34 6.27 -8.37
N GLY A 18 2.49 6.14 -7.36
CA GLY A 18 2.87 6.32 -5.96
C GLY A 18 3.95 5.32 -5.53
N GLU A 19 3.83 4.05 -5.92
CA GLU A 19 4.84 3.03 -5.64
C GLU A 19 6.18 3.36 -6.32
N ARG A 20 6.15 3.83 -7.58
CA ARG A 20 7.37 4.28 -8.28
C ARG A 20 8.05 5.43 -7.55
N GLU A 21 7.30 6.43 -7.10
CA GLU A 21 7.85 7.55 -6.35
C GLU A 21 8.43 7.10 -5.00
N MET A 22 7.70 6.27 -4.26
CA MET A 22 8.13 5.74 -2.96
C MET A 22 9.41 4.91 -3.09
N VAL A 23 9.51 4.04 -4.10
CA VAL A 23 10.73 3.25 -4.34
C VAL A 23 11.87 4.15 -4.82
N THR A 24 11.62 5.09 -5.73
CA THR A 24 12.65 6.01 -6.23
C THR A 24 13.29 6.82 -5.10
N ASN A 25 12.50 7.25 -4.11
CA ASN A 25 12.98 8.01 -2.98
C ASN A 25 13.47 7.13 -1.81
N GLY A 26 13.02 5.87 -1.74
CA GLY A 26 13.25 4.96 -0.61
C GLY A 26 14.18 3.78 -0.89
N PHE A 27 14.68 3.60 -2.12
CA PHE A 27 15.46 2.41 -2.49
C PHE A 27 16.67 2.10 -1.59
N PRO A 28 17.37 3.06 -0.96
CA PRO A 28 18.48 2.73 -0.06
C PRO A 28 18.05 1.91 1.16
N TYR A 29 16.77 1.97 1.55
CA TYR A 29 16.21 1.24 2.69
C TYR A 29 15.73 -0.18 2.34
N VAL A 30 15.72 -0.56 1.06
CA VAL A 30 15.25 -1.87 0.61
C VAL A 30 16.33 -2.94 0.78
N ALA A 31 17.59 -2.58 0.50
CA ALA A 31 18.71 -3.51 0.51
C ALA A 31 19.08 -3.99 1.92
N GLY A 32 19.36 -5.29 2.07
CA GLY A 32 19.82 -5.88 3.33
C GLY A 32 18.72 -6.09 4.38
N THR A 33 17.45 -5.86 4.03
CA THR A 33 16.32 -6.10 4.94
C THR A 33 15.96 -7.58 5.05
N ILE A 34 15.28 -7.97 6.14
CA ILE A 34 14.76 -9.34 6.32
C ILE A 34 13.72 -9.73 5.26
N LEU A 35 13.10 -8.75 4.59
CA LEU A 35 12.11 -8.95 3.54
C LEU A 35 12.75 -9.40 2.21
N LYS A 36 14.06 -9.18 2.03
CA LYS A 36 14.85 -9.65 0.89
C LYS A 36 14.30 -9.25 -0.49
N GLN A 37 13.63 -8.10 -0.58
CA GLN A 37 13.13 -7.55 -1.84
C GLN A 37 14.22 -6.70 -2.51
N ILE A 38 14.12 -6.48 -3.82
CA ILE A 38 14.88 -5.45 -4.54
C ILE A 38 13.96 -4.40 -5.17
N ALA A 39 14.48 -3.19 -5.38
CA ALA A 39 13.70 -2.06 -5.88
C ALA A 39 12.92 -2.39 -7.18
N THR A 40 13.56 -3.09 -8.12
CA THR A 40 12.94 -3.50 -9.38
C THR A 40 11.82 -4.53 -9.22
N GLU A 41 11.88 -5.38 -8.20
CA GLU A 41 10.79 -6.33 -7.90
C GLU A 41 9.58 -5.61 -7.33
N ILE A 42 9.81 -4.65 -6.43
CA ILE A 42 8.76 -3.82 -5.84
C ILE A 42 8.07 -3.02 -6.95
N THR A 43 8.82 -2.22 -7.72
CA THR A 43 8.25 -1.36 -8.77
C THR A 43 7.52 -2.11 -9.89
N ASN A 44 7.87 -3.37 -10.15
CA ASN A 44 7.20 -4.19 -11.17
C ASN A 44 6.06 -5.05 -10.60
N HIS A 45 5.85 -5.04 -9.29
CA HIS A 45 4.74 -5.77 -8.68
C HIS A 45 3.41 -5.09 -9.06
N PRO A 46 2.42 -5.83 -9.59
CA PRO A 46 1.17 -5.23 -9.99
C PRO A 46 0.31 -4.84 -8.78
N ILE A 47 -0.16 -3.59 -8.74
CA ILE A 47 -1.19 -3.18 -7.80
C ILE A 47 -2.52 -3.84 -8.15
N SER A 48 -3.06 -4.64 -7.24
CA SER A 48 -4.33 -5.35 -7.44
C SER A 48 -5.53 -4.41 -7.44
N VAL A 49 -6.41 -4.55 -8.42
CA VAL A 49 -7.73 -3.87 -8.44
C VAL A 49 -8.62 -4.23 -7.24
N ALA A 50 -8.31 -5.33 -6.55
CA ALA A 50 -9.01 -5.71 -5.33
C ALA A 50 -8.70 -4.77 -4.16
N ASN A 51 -7.51 -4.13 -4.14
CA ASN A 51 -7.11 -3.19 -3.10
C ASN A 51 -8.05 -1.97 -3.08
N GLN A 52 -8.33 -1.39 -4.25
CA GLN A 52 -9.26 -0.27 -4.37
C GLN A 52 -10.69 -0.65 -3.92
N ARG A 53 -11.19 -1.82 -4.36
CA ARG A 53 -12.52 -2.30 -3.94
C ARG A 53 -12.58 -2.54 -2.43
N LEU A 54 -11.50 -3.03 -1.83
CA LEU A 54 -11.41 -3.19 -0.38
C LEU A 54 -11.41 -1.82 0.31
N MET A 55 -10.60 -0.88 -0.15
CA MET A 55 -10.54 0.48 0.40
C MET A 55 -11.92 1.14 0.43
N PHE A 56 -12.69 1.07 -0.66
CA PHE A 56 -14.05 1.63 -0.65
C PHE A 56 -14.96 0.96 0.35
N ARG A 57 -14.92 -0.37 0.49
CA ARG A 57 -15.71 -1.06 1.54
C ARG A 57 -15.30 -0.68 2.96
N LEU A 58 -14.00 -0.48 3.21
CA LEU A 58 -13.52 -0.03 4.52
C LEU A 58 -13.98 1.41 4.80
N LEU A 59 -13.95 2.28 3.79
CA LEU A 59 -14.43 3.65 3.88
C LEU A 59 -15.95 3.71 4.09
N ASP A 60 -16.72 2.87 3.41
CA ASP A 60 -18.17 2.78 3.62
C ASP A 60 -18.45 2.40 5.08
N TYR A 61 -17.81 1.34 5.59
CA TYR A 61 -18.01 0.85 6.96
C TYR A 61 -17.73 1.89 8.05
N ILE A 62 -16.67 2.71 7.90
CA ILE A 62 -16.34 3.73 8.91
C ILE A 62 -17.24 4.98 8.82
N ASN A 63 -17.99 5.14 7.73
CA ASN A 63 -18.91 6.28 7.51
C ASN A 63 -20.39 5.94 7.78
N GLU A 64 -20.72 4.66 8.01
CA GLU A 64 -22.04 4.21 8.47
C GLU A 64 -22.35 4.68 9.91
#